data_AF-A0A7S1ZYY8-F1
#
_entry.id   AF-A0A7S1ZYY8-F1
#
_cell.length_a   1.000
_cell.length_b   1.000
_cell.length_c   1.000
_cell.angle_alpha   90.00
_cell.angle_beta   90.00
_cell.angle_gamma   90.00
#
_symmetry.space_group_name_H-M   'P 1'
#
loop_
_entity.id
_entity.type
_entity.pdbx_description
1 polymer ?
#
loop_
_entity_poly.entity_id
_entity_poly.type
_entity_poly.pdbx_seq_one_letter_code
_entity_poly.pdbx_strand_id
1 'polypeptide(L)'
;EERGDKIIVFSDLVYSLKMYADMLKRPLIYGETPERERQAILGTFRATDALRTICISKVGDTSIDLPEANIVIQASSHFGSRRQEAQRLGRILRPKSYTQTDGSNRSSFNAFFYTLVSTDTQEMFYSARRQQYLIDQGYTFKIVTTLCEKADAQARDEGYKFATPEDDRKLLRTLLNSDTEMEKDQRAEDTAIRKNNADGAALADAD
;
A
#
# COMPACT_ATOMS: atom_id res chain seq x y z
N GLU A 1 5.27 6.15 11.76
CA GLU A 1 4.66 7.48 12.03
C GLU A 1 5.54 8.41 12.88
N GLU A 2 6.39 7.88 13.77
CA GLU A 2 7.26 8.66 14.69
C GLU A 2 8.11 9.74 14.01
N ARG A 3 8.60 9.49 12.79
CA ARG A 3 9.36 10.46 11.98
C ARG A 3 8.50 11.60 11.40
N GLY A 4 7.21 11.63 11.72
CA GLY A 4 6.24 12.59 11.20
C GLY A 4 5.91 12.38 9.72
N ASP A 5 6.14 11.19 9.19
CA ASP A 5 5.93 10.89 7.77
C ASP A 5 4.47 10.62 7.45
N LYS A 6 4.04 11.02 6.26
CA LYS A 6 2.75 10.65 5.68
C LYS A 6 2.90 9.32 4.94
N ILE A 7 2.09 8.34 5.33
CA ILE A 7 2.19 6.95 4.90
C ILE A 7 0.89 6.54 4.21
N ILE A 8 1.01 5.94 3.03
CA ILE A 8 -0.11 5.26 2.38
C ILE A 8 0.22 3.78 2.25
N VAL A 9 -0.68 2.94 2.76
CA VAL A 9 -0.62 1.48 2.61
C VAL A 9 -1.54 1.07 1.47
N PHE A 10 -0.99 0.48 0.42
CA PHE A 10 -1.72 -0.04 -0.74
C PHE A 10 -1.80 -1.56 -0.72
N SER A 11 -2.94 -2.08 -1.15
CA SER A 11 -3.14 -3.50 -1.42
C SER A 11 -4.23 -3.67 -2.47
N ASP A 12 -3.96 -4.48 -3.49
CA ASP A 12 -4.95 -4.76 -4.53
C ASP A 12 -6.05 -5.72 -4.01
N LEU A 13 -5.69 -6.57 -3.05
CA LEU A 13 -6.63 -7.45 -2.36
C LEU A 13 -7.34 -6.70 -1.23
N VAL A 14 -8.64 -6.46 -1.40
CA VAL A 14 -9.47 -5.74 -0.42
C VAL A 14 -9.57 -6.49 0.90
N TYR A 15 -9.70 -7.81 0.86
CA TYR A 15 -9.79 -8.63 2.07
C TYR A 15 -8.56 -8.43 2.98
N SER A 16 -7.35 -8.59 2.43
CA SER A 16 -6.10 -8.35 3.16
C SER A 16 -5.99 -6.90 3.63
N LEU A 17 -6.43 -5.94 2.81
CA LEU A 17 -6.40 -4.53 3.18
C LEU A 17 -7.32 -4.20 4.36
N LYS A 18 -8.52 -4.79 4.41
CA LYS A 18 -9.43 -4.69 5.56
C LYS A 18 -8.76 -5.21 6.84
N MET A 19 -8.06 -6.34 6.74
CA MET A 19 -7.29 -6.87 7.86
C MET A 19 -6.18 -5.91 8.30
N TYR A 20 -5.37 -5.38 7.37
CA TYR A 20 -4.31 -4.43 7.70
C TYR A 20 -4.86 -3.16 8.35
N ALA A 21 -5.94 -2.59 7.81
CA ALA A 21 -6.57 -1.40 8.35
C ALA A 21 -7.10 -1.62 9.77
N ASP A 22 -7.75 -2.76 10.02
CA ASP A 22 -8.24 -3.10 11.36
C ASP A 22 -7.09 -3.31 12.36
N MET A 23 -6.02 -4.00 11.96
CA MET A 23 -4.88 -4.25 12.84
C MET A 23 -4.11 -2.97 13.18
N LEU A 24 -3.92 -2.10 12.19
CA LEU A 24 -3.22 -0.82 12.36
C LEU A 24 -4.12 0.25 12.98
N LYS A 25 -5.43 0.00 13.07
CA LYS A 25 -6.45 0.99 13.46
C LYS A 25 -6.31 2.27 12.63
N ARG A 26 -6.28 2.10 11.30
CA ARG A 26 -6.14 3.20 10.33
C ARG A 26 -7.31 3.22 9.35
N PRO A 27 -7.73 4.40 8.86
CA PRO A 27 -8.83 4.51 7.91
C PRO A 27 -8.56 3.75 6.62
N LEU A 28 -9.63 3.23 6.03
CA LEU A 28 -9.62 2.42 4.82
C LEU A 28 -10.43 3.09 3.72
N ILE A 29 -9.86 3.19 2.52
CA ILE A 29 -10.54 3.63 1.32
C ILE A 29 -10.52 2.49 0.30
N TYR A 30 -11.71 2.06 -0.10
CA TYR A 30 -11.94 1.03 -1.11
C TYR A 30 -13.20 1.35 -1.92
N GLY A 31 -13.59 0.46 -2.83
CA GLY A 31 -14.67 0.65 -3.79
C GLY A 31 -16.00 1.03 -3.15
N GLU A 32 -16.34 0.39 -2.04
CA GLU A 32 -17.60 0.63 -1.33
C GLU A 32 -17.55 1.81 -0.35
N THR A 33 -16.36 2.42 -0.14
CA THR A 33 -16.25 3.61 0.72
C THR A 33 -17.11 4.74 0.16
N PRO A 34 -18.10 5.24 0.91
CA PRO A 34 -18.94 6.35 0.48
C PRO A 34 -18.12 7.59 0.15
N GLU A 35 -18.50 8.33 -0.90
CA GLU A 35 -17.74 9.49 -1.36
C GLU A 35 -17.53 10.55 -0.26
N ARG A 36 -18.55 10.79 0.57
CA ARG A 36 -18.44 11.71 1.71
C ARG A 36 -17.37 11.27 2.72
N GLU A 37 -17.30 9.98 3.02
CA GLU A 37 -16.32 9.43 3.95
C GLU A 37 -14.92 9.49 3.35
N ARG A 38 -14.79 9.10 2.08
CA ARG A 38 -13.55 9.20 1.31
C ARG A 38 -12.98 10.62 1.35
N GLN A 39 -13.79 11.63 1.02
CA GLN A 39 -13.35 13.04 1.05
C GLN A 39 -12.96 13.50 2.45
N ALA A 40 -13.66 13.06 3.50
CA ALA A 40 -13.30 13.37 4.87
C ALA A 40 -11.94 12.77 5.28
N ILE A 41 -11.69 11.50 4.93
CA ILE A 41 -10.41 10.82 5.21
C ILE A 41 -9.28 11.52 4.46
N LEU A 42 -9.43 11.75 3.16
CA LEU A 42 -8.41 12.39 2.32
C LEU A 42 -8.16 13.85 2.75
N GLY A 43 -9.22 14.59 3.06
CA GLY A 43 -9.11 15.96 3.57
C GLY A 43 -8.35 16.01 4.89
N THR A 44 -8.68 15.13 5.84
CA THR A 44 -7.99 15.04 7.14
C THR A 44 -6.52 14.64 6.96
N PHE A 45 -6.23 13.70 6.07
CA PHE A 45 -4.87 13.26 5.76
C PHE A 45 -4.04 14.38 5.12
N ARG A 46 -4.62 15.23 4.27
CA ARG A 46 -3.91 16.39 3.69
C ARG A 46 -3.66 17.48 4.74
N ALA A 47 -4.69 17.84 5.50
CA ALA A 47 -4.71 19.07 6.28
C ALA A 47 -4.11 18.93 7.69
N THR A 48 -4.12 17.73 8.26
CA THR A 48 -3.80 17.54 9.69
C THR A 48 -2.74 16.50 9.90
N ASP A 49 -1.94 16.67 10.95
CA ASP A 49 -0.95 15.69 11.38
C ASP A 49 -1.53 14.60 12.29
N ALA A 50 -2.81 14.70 12.66
CA ALA A 50 -3.52 13.71 13.48
C ALA A 50 -3.72 12.38 12.73
N LEU A 51 -3.85 12.45 11.40
CA LEU A 51 -3.95 11.27 10.53
C LEU A 51 -2.72 11.19 9.62
N ARG A 52 -1.79 10.29 9.97
CA ARG A 52 -0.54 10.10 9.20
C ARG A 52 -0.54 8.87 8.30
N THR A 53 -1.43 7.91 8.54
CA THR A 53 -1.50 6.67 7.77
C THR A 53 -2.92 6.40 7.29
N ILE A 54 -3.06 6.07 6.01
CA ILE A 54 -4.31 5.58 5.41
C ILE A 54 -4.06 4.32 4.59
N CYS A 55 -5.06 3.45 4.54
CA CYS A 55 -5.07 2.23 3.74
C CYS A 55 -5.94 2.47 2.50
N ILE A 56 -5.43 2.15 1.30
CA ILE A 56 -6.14 2.39 0.04
C ILE A 56 -6.04 1.16 -0.85
N SER A 57 -7.16 0.74 -1.44
CA SER A 57 -7.17 -0.35 -2.40
C SER A 57 -6.79 0.12 -3.81
N LYS A 58 -6.97 -0.74 -4.80
CA LYS A 58 -6.76 -0.38 -6.22
C LYS A 58 -7.66 0.75 -6.74
N VAL A 59 -8.67 1.21 -5.97
CA VAL A 59 -9.39 2.46 -6.28
C VAL A 59 -8.46 3.67 -6.42
N GLY A 60 -7.28 3.64 -5.77
CA GLY A 60 -6.27 4.69 -5.91
C GLY A 60 -5.69 4.85 -7.32
N ASP A 61 -5.81 3.83 -8.17
CA ASP A 61 -5.29 3.83 -9.55
C ASP A 61 -6.26 4.47 -10.53
N THR A 62 -7.51 4.50 -10.09
CA THR A 62 -8.74 4.85 -10.74
C THR A 62 -8.83 6.20 -11.42
N SER A 63 -8.98 7.18 -10.53
CA SER A 63 -9.44 8.55 -10.76
C SER A 63 -9.53 9.31 -9.43
N ILE A 64 -9.05 8.72 -8.31
CA ILE A 64 -9.01 9.43 -7.03
C ILE A 64 -7.80 10.34 -7.05
N ASP A 65 -7.99 11.61 -6.69
CA ASP A 65 -6.88 12.50 -6.40
C ASP A 65 -6.25 12.07 -5.08
N LEU A 66 -5.18 11.28 -5.18
CA LEU A 66 -4.45 10.77 -4.04
C LEU A 66 -3.59 11.88 -3.43
N PRO A 67 -3.59 12.01 -2.10
CA PRO A 67 -2.80 13.01 -1.42
C PRO A 67 -1.32 12.69 -1.50
N GLU A 68 -0.51 13.73 -1.35
CA GLU A 68 0.94 13.59 -1.28
C GLU A 68 1.36 12.82 -0.03
N ALA A 69 2.27 11.86 -0.20
CA ALA A 69 2.80 11.05 0.88
C ALA A 69 4.32 10.89 0.75
N ASN A 70 4.99 10.68 1.88
CA ASN A 70 6.44 10.48 1.90
C ASN A 70 6.79 9.00 1.80
N ILE A 71 5.91 8.15 2.31
CA ILE A 71 6.07 6.72 2.36
C ILE A 71 4.88 6.07 1.69
N VAL A 72 5.17 5.16 0.76
CA VAL A 72 4.17 4.27 0.18
C VAL A 72 4.60 2.84 0.47
N ILE A 73 3.69 2.06 1.07
CA ILE A 73 3.91 0.64 1.36
C ILE A 73 2.90 -0.14 0.53
N GLN A 74 3.34 -0.96 -0.40
CA GLN A 74 2.49 -1.85 -1.16
C GLN A 74 2.60 -3.27 -0.60
N ALA A 75 1.53 -3.75 0.03
CA ALA A 75 1.49 -5.04 0.71
C ALA A 75 1.09 -6.19 -0.22
N SER A 76 0.25 -5.93 -1.21
CA SER A 76 -0.06 -6.88 -2.28
C SER A 76 -0.21 -6.14 -3.60
N SER A 77 0.23 -6.76 -4.69
CA SER A 77 0.06 -6.25 -6.04
C SER A 77 -0.42 -7.38 -6.92
N HIS A 78 -1.60 -7.22 -7.52
CA HIS A 78 -1.90 -7.90 -8.76
C HIS A 78 -0.87 -7.46 -9.80
N PHE A 79 -0.54 -8.37 -10.70
CA PHE A 79 0.53 -8.25 -11.70
C PHE A 79 0.20 -7.27 -12.83
N GLY A 80 -0.29 -6.08 -12.46
CA GLY A 80 -0.71 -5.01 -13.35
C GLY A 80 0.44 -4.32 -14.07
N SER A 81 0.10 -3.22 -14.75
CA SER A 81 1.06 -2.48 -15.57
C SER A 81 2.12 -1.79 -14.69
N ARG A 82 3.36 -2.25 -14.77
CA ARG A 82 4.56 -1.62 -14.16
C ARG A 82 4.63 -0.11 -14.44
N ARG A 83 4.15 0.30 -15.63
CA ARG A 83 4.06 1.71 -16.03
C ARG A 83 3.04 2.48 -15.19
N GLN A 84 1.87 1.89 -14.94
CA GLN A 84 0.84 2.49 -14.09
C GLN A 84 1.33 2.65 -12.64
N GLU A 85 2.05 1.64 -12.13
CA GLU A 85 2.67 1.68 -10.80
C GLU A 85 3.67 2.86 -10.69
N ALA A 86 4.61 2.99 -11.64
CA ALA A 86 5.58 4.10 -11.61
C ALA A 86 4.92 5.48 -11.76
N GLN A 87 3.90 5.61 -12.62
CA GLN A 87 3.13 6.86 -12.78
C GLN A 87 2.41 7.23 -11.49
N ARG A 88 1.77 6.25 -10.82
CA ARG A 88 1.13 6.42 -9.52
C ARG A 88 2.12 6.86 -8.46
N LEU A 89 3.28 6.22 -8.38
CA LEU A 89 4.35 6.62 -7.45
C LEU A 89 4.80 8.05 -7.69
N GLY A 90 4.98 8.47 -8.95
CA GLY A 90 5.31 9.85 -9.28
C GLY A 90 4.25 10.88 -8.85
N ARG A 91 2.97 10.49 -8.80
CA ARG A 91 1.89 11.36 -8.33
C ARG A 91 1.81 11.46 -6.81
N ILE A 92 2.03 10.34 -6.12
CA ILE A 92 1.86 10.23 -4.66
C ILE A 92 3.11 10.67 -3.91
N LEU A 93 4.28 10.17 -4.32
CA LEU A 93 5.50 10.35 -3.56
C LEU A 93 5.96 11.80 -3.66
N ARG A 94 6.08 12.42 -2.49
CA ARG A 94 6.73 13.73 -2.33
C ARG A 94 7.82 13.62 -1.29
N PRO A 95 9.05 14.04 -1.64
CA PRO A 95 10.12 14.04 -0.68
C PRO A 95 9.81 15.02 0.45
N LYS A 96 9.99 14.54 1.69
CA LYS A 96 10.02 15.45 2.84
C LYS A 96 11.42 16.02 2.96
N SER A 97 11.53 17.34 3.13
CA SER A 97 12.78 17.93 3.57
C SER A 97 12.97 17.60 5.05
N TYR A 98 14.07 16.93 5.37
CA TYR A 98 14.53 16.82 6.75
C TYR A 98 15.71 17.77 6.91
N THR A 99 15.55 18.78 7.75
CA THR A 99 16.70 19.53 8.26
C THR A 99 17.44 18.62 9.23
N GLN A 100 18.57 18.05 8.78
CA GLN A 100 19.46 17.35 9.70
C GLN A 100 20.03 18.38 10.69
N THR A 101 19.85 18.15 11.99
CA THR A 101 20.40 18.98 13.07
C THR A 101 21.90 18.77 13.28
N ASP A 102 22.56 17.93 12.49
CA ASP A 102 23.95 17.51 12.68
C ASP A 102 24.98 18.31 11.86
N GLY A 103 24.72 19.59 11.57
CA GLY A 103 25.67 20.50 10.91
C GLY A 103 26.07 20.15 9.47
N SER A 104 25.68 18.97 8.95
CA SER A 104 25.84 18.60 7.55
C SER A 104 24.70 19.21 6.75
N ASN A 105 25.02 20.19 5.91
CA ASN A 105 24.06 20.99 5.15
C ASN A 105 23.50 20.22 3.92
N ARG A 106 23.23 18.92 4.07
CA ARG A 106 22.55 18.11 3.05
C ARG A 106 21.09 17.95 3.45
N SER A 107 20.22 18.77 2.85
CA SER A 107 18.79 18.49 2.79
C SER A 107 18.61 17.16 2.04
N SER A 108 18.55 16.05 2.76
CA SER A 108 18.22 14.75 2.18
C SER A 108 16.71 14.70 2.01
N PHE A 109 16.26 14.98 0.80
CA PHE A 109 14.89 14.77 0.36
C PHE A 109 14.62 13.27 0.31
N ASN A 110 13.87 12.75 1.29
CA ASN A 110 13.63 11.32 1.36
C ASN A 110 12.14 11.03 1.14
N ALA A 111 11.85 10.28 0.07
CA ALA A 111 10.59 9.59 -0.15
C ALA A 111 10.91 8.12 -0.36
N PHE A 112 10.09 7.22 0.21
CA PHE A 112 10.34 5.79 0.14
C PHE A 112 9.13 5.05 -0.41
N PHE A 113 9.41 4.13 -1.32
CA PHE A 113 8.46 3.14 -1.77
C PHE A 113 8.92 1.76 -1.30
N TYR A 114 8.05 1.09 -0.55
CA TYR A 114 8.27 -0.28 -0.11
C TYR A 114 7.28 -1.19 -0.82
N THR A 115 7.77 -2.29 -1.35
CA THR A 115 6.94 -3.40 -1.82
C THR A 115 7.24 -4.59 -0.92
N LEU A 116 6.21 -5.13 -0.27
CA LEU A 116 6.31 -6.41 0.43
C LEU A 116 6.20 -7.52 -0.61
N VAL A 117 7.10 -8.50 -0.52
CA VAL A 117 7.17 -9.61 -1.47
C VAL A 117 7.29 -10.90 -0.68
N SER A 118 6.36 -11.81 -0.91
CA SER A 118 6.35 -13.14 -0.31
C SER A 118 7.39 -14.01 -1.03
N THR A 119 8.42 -14.43 -0.29
CA THR A 119 9.48 -15.30 -0.83
C THR A 119 8.91 -16.64 -1.28
N ASP A 120 9.56 -17.27 -2.25
CA ASP A 120 9.16 -18.57 -2.81
C ASP A 120 7.74 -18.61 -3.43
N THR A 121 7.19 -17.44 -3.75
CA THR A 121 5.94 -17.30 -4.49
C THR A 121 6.18 -16.70 -5.88
N GLN A 122 5.13 -16.67 -6.70
CA GLN A 122 5.18 -16.00 -8.00
C GLN A 122 5.55 -14.51 -7.87
N GLU A 123 5.29 -13.86 -6.74
CA GLU A 123 5.62 -12.44 -6.52
C GLU A 123 7.11 -12.13 -6.73
N MET A 124 8.00 -13.09 -6.43
CA MET A 124 9.45 -12.96 -6.66
C MET A 124 9.80 -12.74 -8.13
N PHE A 125 9.15 -13.48 -9.04
CA PHE A 125 9.35 -13.34 -10.47
C PHE A 125 8.99 -11.94 -10.97
N TYR A 126 7.87 -11.39 -10.48
CA TYR A 126 7.42 -10.06 -10.84
C TYR A 126 8.25 -8.96 -10.17
N SER A 127 8.75 -9.20 -8.95
CA SER A 127 9.66 -8.30 -8.24
C SER A 127 10.94 -8.02 -9.04
N ALA A 128 11.55 -9.05 -9.64
CA ALA A 128 12.74 -8.89 -10.49
C ALA A 128 12.46 -7.99 -11.71
N ARG A 129 11.29 -8.15 -12.36
CA ARG A 129 10.87 -7.31 -13.49
C ARG A 129 10.55 -5.87 -13.07
N ARG A 130 9.99 -5.69 -11.87
CA ARG A 130 9.72 -4.37 -11.28
C ARG A 130 11.01 -3.65 -10.95
N GLN A 131 11.98 -4.35 -10.36
CA GLN A 131 13.31 -3.82 -10.05
C GLN A 131 13.96 -3.25 -11.31
N GLN A 132 14.03 -4.04 -12.40
CA GLN A 132 14.63 -3.58 -13.65
C GLN A 132 13.92 -2.32 -14.17
N TYR A 133 12.58 -2.34 -14.21
CA TYR A 133 11.80 -1.20 -14.71
C TYR A 133 12.01 0.07 -13.87
N LEU A 134 11.99 -0.02 -12.54
CA LEU A 134 12.21 1.14 -11.66
C LEU A 134 13.62 1.70 -11.81
N ILE A 135 14.64 0.84 -11.95
CA ILE A 135 16.02 1.26 -12.23
C ILE A 135 16.09 1.99 -13.57
N ASP A 136 15.43 1.47 -14.62
CA ASP A 136 15.39 2.10 -15.94
C ASP A 136 14.71 3.48 -15.91
N GLN A 137 13.78 3.70 -14.97
CA GLN A 137 13.15 5.01 -14.73
C GLN A 137 13.98 5.93 -13.81
N GLY A 138 15.16 5.50 -13.36
CA GLY A 138 16.09 6.30 -12.54
C GLY A 138 15.85 6.22 -11.03
N TYR A 139 15.01 5.30 -10.54
CA TYR A 139 14.82 5.11 -9.11
C TYR A 139 15.96 4.29 -8.49
N THR A 140 16.33 4.64 -7.26
CA THR A 140 17.22 3.79 -6.45
C THR A 140 16.42 2.63 -5.89
N PHE A 141 16.85 1.40 -6.16
CA PHE A 141 16.20 0.19 -5.69
C PHE A 141 17.11 -0.60 -4.75
N LYS A 142 16.57 -1.07 -3.62
CA LYS A 142 17.30 -1.90 -2.66
C LYS A 142 16.42 -3.04 -2.18
N ILE A 143 16.95 -4.26 -2.23
CA ILE A 143 16.35 -5.43 -1.59
C ILE A 143 16.77 -5.44 -0.12
N VAL A 144 15.81 -5.58 0.78
CA VAL A 144 16.06 -5.60 2.23
C VAL A 144 15.44 -6.85 2.84
N THR A 145 16.27 -7.84 3.17
CA THR A 145 15.87 -9.08 3.84
C THR A 145 16.03 -9.00 5.36
N THR A 146 16.99 -8.21 5.84
CA THR A 146 17.34 -8.08 7.26
C THR A 146 16.27 -7.41 8.13
N LEU A 147 15.25 -6.80 7.52
CA LEU A 147 14.15 -6.17 8.26
C LEU A 147 13.23 -7.22 8.89
N CYS A 148 13.07 -8.40 8.27
CA CYS A 148 12.19 -9.46 8.76
C CYS A 148 12.64 -9.97 10.13
N GLU A 149 13.92 -10.32 10.27
CA GLU A 149 14.47 -10.83 11.54
C GLU A 149 14.32 -9.83 12.69
N LYS A 150 14.56 -8.53 12.40
CA LYS A 150 14.39 -7.46 13.38
C LYS A 150 12.91 -7.25 13.73
N ALA A 151 12.04 -7.29 12.73
CA ALA A 151 10.61 -7.17 12.91
C ALA A 151 10.05 -8.33 13.75
N ASP A 152 10.52 -9.56 13.57
CA ASP A 152 10.08 -10.72 14.35
C ASP A 152 10.46 -10.60 15.83
N ALA A 153 11.69 -10.16 16.10
CA ALA A 153 12.15 -9.90 17.47
C ALA A 153 11.32 -8.77 18.12
N GLN A 154 11.17 -7.64 17.42
CA GLN A 154 10.41 -6.49 17.90
C GLN A 154 8.92 -6.80 18.06
N ALA A 155 8.34 -7.62 17.18
CA ALA A 155 6.94 -8.02 17.24
C ALA A 155 6.61 -8.78 18.53
N ARG A 156 7.54 -9.59 19.02
CA ARG A 156 7.38 -10.29 20.31
C ARG A 156 7.51 -9.34 21.49
N ASP A 157 8.49 -8.43 21.44
CA ASP A 157 8.75 -7.49 22.53
C ASP A 157 7.64 -6.43 22.67
N GLU A 158 7.12 -5.94 21.56
CA GLU A 158 6.09 -4.89 21.52
C GLU A 158 4.66 -5.44 21.41
N GLY A 159 4.50 -6.76 21.34
CA GLY A 159 3.18 -7.41 21.28
C GLY A 159 2.42 -7.11 19.98
N TYR A 160 3.12 -7.06 18.84
CA TYR A 160 2.50 -6.91 17.54
C TYR A 160 1.66 -8.13 17.16
N LYS A 161 0.76 -7.95 16.19
CA LYS A 161 -0.05 -9.04 15.64
C LYS A 161 0.85 -10.06 14.92
N PHE A 162 0.46 -11.32 14.97
CA PHE A 162 1.17 -12.44 14.34
C PHE A 162 2.60 -12.66 14.85
N ALA A 163 2.85 -12.37 16.13
CA ALA A 163 4.17 -12.61 16.75
C ALA A 163 4.41 -14.09 17.08
N THR A 164 3.35 -14.91 17.10
CA THR A 164 3.41 -16.31 17.50
C THR A 164 2.94 -17.27 16.39
N PRO A 165 3.51 -18.49 16.31
CA PRO A 165 3.05 -19.50 15.35
C PRO A 165 1.58 -19.90 15.49
N GLU A 166 0.97 -19.66 16.66
CA GLU A 166 -0.45 -19.95 16.88
C GLU A 166 -1.36 -18.92 16.20
N ASP A 167 -0.93 -17.65 16.19
CA ASP A 167 -1.61 -16.60 15.43
C ASP A 167 -1.60 -16.92 13.94
N ASP A 168 -0.47 -17.42 13.43
CA ASP A 168 -0.32 -17.83 12.02
C ASP A 168 -1.28 -18.98 11.66
N ARG A 169 -1.36 -20.01 12.51
CA ARG A 169 -2.31 -21.13 12.30
C ARG A 169 -3.74 -20.66 12.33
N LYS A 170 -4.07 -19.75 13.24
CA LYS A 170 -5.42 -19.16 13.34
C LYS A 170 -5.75 -18.37 12.07
N LEU A 171 -4.81 -17.55 11.59
CA LEU A 171 -4.95 -16.79 10.35
C LEU A 171 -5.15 -17.74 9.17
N LEU A 172 -4.30 -18.75 9.02
CA LEU A 172 -4.39 -19.74 7.95
C LEU A 172 -5.75 -20.44 7.95
N ARG A 173 -6.24 -20.86 9.12
CA ARG A 173 -7.56 -21.46 9.24
C ARG A 173 -8.68 -20.50 8.85
N THR A 174 -8.57 -19.21 9.20
CA THR A 174 -9.54 -18.21 8.75
C THR A 174 -9.52 -18.07 7.24
N LEU A 175 -8.33 -17.97 6.63
CA LEU A 175 -8.15 -17.81 5.19
C LEU A 175 -8.73 -18.99 4.40
N LEU A 176 -8.46 -20.23 4.84
CA LEU A 176 -8.99 -21.44 4.21
C LEU A 176 -10.52 -21.54 4.23
N ASN A 177 -11.21 -20.76 5.07
CA ASN A 177 -12.66 -20.73 5.16
C ASN A 177 -13.27 -19.45 4.57
N SER A 178 -12.45 -18.53 4.05
CA SER A 178 -12.91 -17.21 3.59
C SER A 178 -12.94 -17.02 2.08
N ASP A 179 -12.66 -18.06 1.28
CA ASP A 179 -12.58 -17.96 -0.20
C ASP A 179 -13.80 -17.24 -0.80
N THR A 180 -15.01 -17.59 -0.38
CA THR A 180 -16.25 -16.99 -0.88
C THR A 180 -16.35 -15.50 -0.56
N GLU A 181 -15.93 -15.09 0.64
CA GLU A 181 -15.96 -13.68 1.05
C GLU A 181 -14.85 -12.88 0.35
N MET A 182 -13.67 -13.47 0.16
CA MET A 182 -12.58 -12.85 -0.61
C MET A 182 -13.01 -12.57 -2.05
N GLU A 183 -13.63 -13.54 -2.72
CA GLU A 183 -14.16 -13.34 -4.06
C GLU A 183 -15.24 -12.26 -4.11
N LYS A 184 -16.14 -12.25 -3.13
CA LYS A 184 -17.22 -11.26 -3.05
C LYS A 184 -16.68 -9.84 -2.86
N ASP A 185 -15.73 -9.66 -1.94
CA ASP A 185 -15.04 -8.38 -1.72
C ASP A 185 -14.36 -7.90 -2.99
N GLN A 186 -13.69 -8.79 -3.71
CA GLN A 186 -13.00 -8.45 -4.95
C GLN A 186 -13.98 -8.08 -6.08
N ARG A 187 -15.11 -8.77 -6.21
CA ARG A 187 -16.15 -8.44 -7.18
C ARG A 187 -16.83 -7.10 -6.88
N ALA A 188 -17.07 -6.79 -5.60
CA ALA A 188 -17.64 -5.52 -5.18
C ALA A 188 -16.71 -4.35 -5.53
N GLU A 189 -15.41 -4.51 -5.26
CA GLU A 189 -14.36 -3.57 -5.64
C GLU A 189 -14.36 -3.28 -7.15
N ASP A 190 -14.34 -4.33 -7.97
CA ASP A 190 -14.31 -4.21 -9.43
C ASP A 190 -15.55 -3.51 -9.97
N THR A 191 -16.72 -3.83 -9.41
CA THR A 191 -17.99 -3.22 -9.77
C THR A 191 -17.99 -1.73 -9.44
N ALA A 192 -17.50 -1.35 -8.26
CA ALA A 192 -17.41 0.04 -7.84
C ALA A 192 -16.44 0.85 -8.70
N ILE A 193 -15.30 0.27 -9.06
CA ILE A 193 -14.31 0.89 -9.96
C ILE A 193 -14.89 1.11 -11.35
N ARG A 194 -15.55 0.10 -11.93
CA ARG A 194 -16.20 0.21 -13.24
C ARG A 194 -17.29 1.27 -13.26
N LYS A 195 -18.12 1.34 -12.21
CA LYS A 195 -19.16 2.37 -12.09
C LYS A 195 -18.56 3.79 -12.06
N ASN A 196 -17.42 3.96 -11.39
CA ASN A 196 -16.76 5.26 -11.26
C ASN A 196 -15.89 5.63 -12.48
N ASN A 197 -15.53 4.67 -13.34
CA ASN A 197 -14.78 4.89 -14.60
C ASN A 197 -15.54 4.38 -15.83
N ALA A 198 -16.83 4.71 -15.96
CA ALA A 198 -17.66 4.22 -17.07
C ALA A 198 -17.04 4.49 -18.46
N ASP A 199 -16.25 5.56 -18.62
CA ASP A 199 -15.58 5.93 -19.87
C ASP A 199 -14.27 5.16 -20.14
N GLY A 200 -13.59 4.66 -19.10
CA GLY A 200 -12.31 3.95 -19.23
C GLY A 200 -12.46 2.44 -19.46
N ALA A 201 -13.57 1.84 -19.00
CA ALA A 201 -13.84 0.42 -19.17
C ALA A 201 -14.07 0.03 -20.65
N ALA A 202 -14.63 0.92 -21.47
CA ALA A 202 -14.86 0.69 -22.90
C ALA A 202 -13.57 0.54 -23.73
N LEU A 203 -12.42 0.99 -23.20
CA LEU A 203 -11.12 0.89 -23.86
C LEU A 203 -10.32 -0.37 -23.45
N ALA A 204 -10.64 -0.99 -22.31
CA ALA A 204 -9.91 -2.16 -21.81
C ALA A 204 -10.44 -3.50 -22.35
N ASP A 205 -11.70 -3.55 -22.80
CA ASP A 205 -12.30 -4.73 -23.43
C ASP A 205 -12.01 -4.81 -24.96
N ALA A 206 -11.10 -3.97 -25.47
CA ALA A 206 -10.74 -3.87 -26.88
C ALA A 206 -9.34 -4.42 -27.24
N ASP A 207 -8.58 -4.95 -26.27
CA ASP A 207 -7.26 -5.58 -26.46
C ASP A 207 -7.26 -7.07 -26.07
#